data_AF-A0A935TB46-F1
#
_entry.id   AF-A0A935TB46-F1
#
_cell.length_a   1.000
_cell.length_b   1.000
_cell.length_c   1.000
_cell.angle_alpha   90.00
_cell.angle_beta   90.00
_cell.angle_gamma   90.00
#
_symmetry.space_group_name_H-M   'P 1'
#
loop_
_entity.id
_entity.type
_entity.pdbx_description
1 polymer ?
#
loop_
_entity_poly.entity_id
_entity_poly.type
_entity_poly.pdbx_seq_one_letter_code
_entity_poly.pdbx_strand_id
1 'polypeptide(L)'
;MKNTQPTHRKAQAGVMLLEALIAILIFSLGILSLVALQGTSIQLTSDAKYRTDASMLANKLIGQMWVSGGTATDLAANFASPDGKDYKTWRDHDVKATNSLPGIVAEGEHVKSTLPTVTVNAPGRRTRGHRRDRGNHHFLAHPANEGRRRWAPPRRHHTDRLPEPVMKARSLFPNYVKGFTLVEVMVAMVIGMIGIIIMMQVFATAEGQKRATTGTGDAQSSGAMALYELQRDVRQGGYGINSMSLLSCGLALDAPFPKVNLPTLGPAIINPAWLPAGDANTDTLLITFGNSGGSPEGDAIIGGSDVVPKVQTPKNFIKDDWVVGAPAADGNAACTLKLTLAQVTDVTGSEVTVNRASVAAAELLFNFGPTPTIRAYAIRLGNLTVCDYLLNDCSIAGNAGNQAIWVAIASNIVSLRAQYGHGANTWDQIAPTTACGWARTAALRIAVVARNTQVEQGEITAAAPTWEGSATAPLELKDTRANWKNYRYKVFETVVPIRNLPWMAKCP
;
A
#
# COMPACT_ATOMS: atom_id res chain seq x y z
N MET A 1 59.70 -33.46 -74.69
CA MET A 1 59.72 -33.69 -73.23
C MET A 1 60.11 -32.39 -72.53
N LYS A 2 59.17 -31.70 -71.87
CA LYS A 2 59.46 -30.69 -70.84
C LYS A 2 58.43 -30.84 -69.73
N ASN A 3 58.96 -31.00 -68.52
CA ASN A 3 58.34 -31.43 -67.27
C ASN A 3 57.23 -30.48 -66.80
N THR A 4 56.04 -31.00 -66.54
CA THR A 4 54.98 -30.33 -65.78
C THR A 4 55.25 -30.53 -64.28
N GLN A 5 55.49 -29.45 -63.53
CA GLN A 5 55.46 -29.50 -62.06
C GLN A 5 54.08 -29.04 -61.53
N PRO A 6 53.51 -29.73 -60.52
CA PRO A 6 52.22 -29.36 -59.94
C PRO A 6 52.39 -28.19 -58.97
N THR A 7 51.61 -27.12 -59.16
CA THR A 7 51.49 -26.03 -58.20
C THR A 7 50.62 -26.49 -57.03
N HIS A 8 51.23 -26.77 -55.88
CA HIS A 8 50.49 -26.98 -54.63
C HIS A 8 49.82 -25.66 -54.20
N ARG A 9 48.51 -25.52 -54.44
CA ARG A 9 47.66 -24.54 -53.77
C ARG A 9 47.66 -24.87 -52.26
N LYS A 10 48.45 -24.15 -51.46
CA LYS A 10 48.27 -24.14 -50.00
C LYS A 10 46.95 -23.43 -49.71
N ALA A 11 45.97 -24.19 -49.23
CA ALA A 11 44.69 -23.67 -48.76
C ALA A 11 44.93 -22.67 -47.61
N GLN A 12 44.40 -21.45 -47.75
CA GLN A 12 44.24 -20.52 -46.64
C GLN A 12 43.34 -21.18 -45.58
N ALA A 13 43.86 -21.40 -44.38
CA ALA A 13 43.04 -21.74 -43.22
C ALA A 13 42.64 -20.42 -42.53
N GLY A 14 41.47 -19.89 -42.87
CA GLY A 14 40.92 -18.70 -42.25
C GLY A 14 40.36 -18.99 -40.86
N VAL A 15 40.96 -18.42 -39.81
CA VAL A 15 40.49 -18.51 -38.41
C VAL A 15 39.25 -17.63 -38.16
N MET A 16 38.90 -16.75 -39.10
CA MET A 16 37.71 -15.86 -39.07
C MET A 16 36.39 -16.59 -38.76
N LEU A 17 36.22 -17.81 -39.28
CA LEU A 17 34.98 -18.58 -39.06
C LEU A 17 34.84 -19.01 -37.59
N LEU A 18 35.97 -19.34 -36.95
CA LEU A 18 36.01 -19.74 -35.54
C LEU A 18 35.71 -18.53 -34.63
N GLU A 19 36.32 -17.37 -34.89
CA GLU A 19 36.06 -16.15 -34.12
C GLU A 19 34.61 -15.69 -34.25
N ALA A 20 34.03 -15.71 -35.45
CA ALA A 20 32.63 -15.37 -35.67
C ALA A 20 31.69 -16.33 -34.91
N LEU A 21 31.98 -17.64 -34.92
CA LEU A 21 31.20 -18.62 -34.17
C LEU A 21 31.31 -18.43 -32.65
N ILE A 22 32.51 -18.13 -32.13
CA ILE A 22 32.70 -17.86 -30.71
C ILE A 22 31.97 -16.57 -30.30
N ALA A 23 32.04 -15.51 -31.11
CA ALA A 23 31.34 -14.26 -30.84
C ALA A 23 29.83 -14.44 -30.81
N ILE A 24 29.26 -15.18 -31.79
CA ILE A 24 27.83 -15.50 -31.82
C ILE A 24 27.43 -16.36 -30.62
N LEU A 25 28.25 -17.34 -30.23
CA LEU A 25 27.99 -18.19 -29.06
C LEU A 25 27.94 -17.38 -27.77
N ILE A 26 28.97 -16.56 -27.50
CA ILE A 26 29.04 -15.73 -26.30
C ILE A 26 27.87 -14.75 -26.27
N PHE A 27 27.54 -14.14 -27.41
CA PHE A 27 26.40 -13.24 -27.51
C PHE A 27 25.06 -13.93 -27.24
N SER A 28 24.84 -15.11 -27.83
CA SER A 28 23.64 -15.89 -27.62
C SER A 28 23.48 -16.30 -26.16
N LEU A 29 24.57 -16.71 -25.49
CA LEU A 29 24.57 -17.03 -24.07
C LEU A 29 24.29 -15.80 -23.20
N GLY A 30 24.82 -14.63 -23.56
CA GLY A 30 24.55 -13.37 -22.88
C GLY A 30 23.08 -12.97 -22.94
N ILE A 31 22.46 -13.03 -24.12
CA ILE A 31 21.03 -12.75 -24.29
C ILE A 31 20.19 -13.77 -23.51
N LEU A 32 20.50 -15.06 -23.61
CA LEU A 32 19.76 -16.12 -22.92
C LEU A 32 19.81 -15.92 -21.39
N SER A 33 20.98 -15.58 -20.87
CA SER A 33 21.17 -15.31 -19.43
C SER A 33 20.36 -14.11 -18.96
N LEU A 34 20.32 -13.05 -19.78
CA LEU A 34 19.56 -11.84 -19.48
C LEU A 34 18.05 -12.11 -19.51
N VAL A 35 17.55 -12.84 -20.51
CA VAL A 35 16.14 -13.26 -20.59
C VAL A 35 15.76 -14.18 -19.42
N ALA A 36 16.64 -15.08 -19.00
CA ALA A 36 16.41 -15.95 -17.84
C ALA A 36 16.32 -15.16 -16.53
N LEU A 37 17.24 -14.21 -16.29
CA LEU A 37 17.19 -13.33 -15.12
C LEU A 37 15.94 -12.43 -15.13
N GLN A 38 15.52 -11.96 -16.30
CA GLN A 38 14.26 -11.21 -16.43
C GLN A 38 13.05 -12.07 -16.12
N GLY A 39 12.98 -13.29 -16.66
CA GLY A 39 11.88 -14.21 -16.43
C GLY A 39 11.70 -14.52 -14.94
N THR A 40 12.79 -14.80 -14.23
CA THR A 40 12.77 -15.04 -12.78
C THR A 40 12.38 -13.79 -11.99
N SER A 41 12.90 -12.61 -12.35
CA SER A 41 12.51 -11.34 -11.69
C SER A 41 11.03 -11.01 -11.87
N ILE A 42 10.47 -11.26 -13.05
CA ILE A 42 9.04 -11.06 -13.34
C ILE A 42 8.20 -12.04 -12.52
N GLN A 43 8.60 -13.31 -12.47
CA GLN A 43 7.92 -14.33 -11.65
C GLN A 43 7.89 -13.95 -10.18
N LEU A 44 9.04 -13.58 -9.59
CA LEU A 44 9.12 -13.19 -8.18
C LEU A 44 8.26 -11.95 -7.87
N THR A 45 8.27 -10.95 -8.77
CA THR A 45 7.45 -9.75 -8.61
C THR A 45 5.96 -10.07 -8.74
N SER A 46 5.61 -10.94 -9.68
CA SER A 46 4.24 -11.40 -9.90
C SER A 46 3.71 -12.17 -8.70
N ASP A 47 4.50 -13.09 -8.15
CA ASP A 47 4.14 -13.87 -6.97
C ASP A 47 3.94 -12.98 -5.73
N ALA A 48 4.83 -12.03 -5.52
CA ALA A 48 4.69 -11.04 -4.44
C ALA A 48 3.42 -10.19 -4.60
N LYS A 49 3.16 -9.75 -5.83
CA LYS A 49 1.94 -9.02 -6.18
C LYS A 49 0.68 -9.85 -5.90
N TYR A 50 0.62 -11.10 -6.35
CA TYR A 50 -0.57 -11.95 -6.13
C TYR A 50 -0.82 -12.25 -4.65
N ARG A 51 0.24 -12.40 -3.84
CA ARG A 51 0.10 -12.52 -2.37
C ARG A 51 -0.49 -11.25 -1.75
N THR A 52 -0.05 -10.09 -2.21
CA THR A 52 -0.55 -8.79 -1.75
C THR A 52 -2.01 -8.59 -2.15
N ASP A 53 -2.34 -8.87 -3.42
CA ASP A 53 -3.71 -8.79 -3.95
C ASP A 53 -4.65 -9.75 -3.20
N ALA A 54 -4.22 -10.99 -2.94
CA ALA A 54 -5.00 -11.96 -2.16
C ALA A 54 -5.27 -11.48 -0.72
N SER A 55 -4.26 -10.90 -0.06
CA SER A 55 -4.42 -10.33 1.28
C SER A 55 -5.39 -9.14 1.28
N MET A 56 -5.31 -8.27 0.27
CA MET A 56 -6.21 -7.12 0.14
C MET A 56 -7.66 -7.57 -0.10
N LEU A 57 -7.87 -8.53 -0.99
CA LEU A 57 -9.20 -9.10 -1.27
C LEU A 57 -9.82 -9.74 -0.02
N ALA A 58 -9.02 -10.48 0.76
CA ALA A 58 -9.47 -11.06 2.02
C ALA A 58 -9.82 -9.98 3.06
N ASN A 59 -8.99 -8.93 3.19
CA ASN A 59 -9.25 -7.82 4.09
C ASN A 59 -10.50 -7.03 3.69
N LYS A 60 -10.74 -6.83 2.38
CA LYS A 60 -11.95 -6.20 1.85
C LYS A 60 -13.19 -7.00 2.26
N LEU A 61 -13.18 -8.32 2.07
CA LEU A 61 -14.29 -9.20 2.44
C LEU A 61 -14.54 -9.19 3.95
N ILE A 62 -13.48 -9.28 4.76
CA ILE A 62 -13.58 -9.16 6.22
C ILE A 62 -14.21 -7.81 6.57
N GLY A 63 -13.74 -6.72 5.98
CA GLY A 63 -14.30 -5.38 6.15
C GLY A 63 -15.81 -5.36 5.88
N GLN A 64 -16.26 -5.91 4.76
CA GLN A 64 -17.68 -6.04 4.42
C GLN A 64 -18.48 -6.84 5.46
N MET A 65 -17.92 -7.91 6.04
CA MET A 65 -18.56 -8.66 7.14
C MET A 65 -18.74 -7.80 8.39
N TRP A 66 -17.78 -6.93 8.73
CA TRP A 66 -17.92 -5.99 9.85
C TRP A 66 -19.04 -4.98 9.59
N VAL A 67 -19.19 -4.50 8.34
CA VAL A 67 -20.23 -3.53 7.96
C VAL A 67 -21.62 -4.14 7.96
N SER A 68 -21.77 -5.38 7.47
CA SER A 68 -23.08 -6.03 7.39
C SER A 68 -23.71 -6.21 8.78
N GLY A 69 -22.87 -6.35 9.81
CA GLY A 69 -23.31 -6.65 11.18
C GLY A 69 -24.06 -7.99 11.27
N GLY A 70 -24.83 -8.16 12.34
CA GLY A 70 -25.70 -9.32 12.55
C GLY A 70 -25.10 -10.43 13.43
N THR A 71 -25.85 -11.52 13.57
CA THR A 71 -25.42 -12.70 14.32
C THR A 71 -24.44 -13.53 13.50
N ALA A 72 -23.75 -14.48 14.13
CA ALA A 72 -22.89 -15.41 13.40
C ALA A 72 -23.67 -16.25 12.35
N THR A 73 -24.97 -16.44 12.55
CA THR A 73 -25.86 -17.10 11.58
C THR A 73 -26.08 -16.23 10.34
N ASP A 74 -26.28 -14.92 10.52
CA ASP A 74 -26.45 -13.97 9.41
C ASP A 74 -25.18 -13.86 8.59
N LEU A 75 -24.03 -13.79 9.27
CA LEU A 75 -22.72 -13.80 8.62
C LEU A 75 -22.48 -15.11 7.84
N ALA A 76 -22.87 -16.26 8.40
CA ALA A 76 -22.76 -17.53 7.69
C ALA A 76 -23.65 -17.57 6.45
N ALA A 77 -24.91 -17.13 6.56
CA ALA A 77 -25.85 -17.08 5.43
C ALA A 77 -25.37 -16.17 4.30
N ASN A 78 -24.69 -15.07 4.64
CA ASN A 78 -24.29 -14.05 3.67
C ASN A 78 -22.90 -14.30 3.08
N PHE A 79 -21.95 -14.81 3.86
CA PHE A 79 -20.53 -14.87 3.49
C PHE A 79 -19.92 -16.27 3.46
N ALA A 80 -20.57 -17.31 4.00
CA ALA A 80 -19.99 -18.65 3.92
C ALA A 80 -20.00 -19.15 2.47
N SER A 81 -18.88 -19.73 2.04
CA SER A 81 -18.80 -20.41 0.75
C SER A 81 -19.53 -21.76 0.80
N PRO A 82 -20.14 -22.23 -0.31
CA PRO A 82 -20.14 -21.60 -1.63
C PRO A 82 -21.34 -20.67 -1.89
N ASP A 83 -22.34 -20.68 -1.00
CA ASP A 83 -23.69 -20.18 -1.32
C ASP A 83 -23.97 -18.75 -0.87
N GLY A 84 -23.14 -18.21 0.04
CA GLY A 84 -23.31 -16.87 0.60
C GLY A 84 -23.48 -15.81 -0.48
N LYS A 85 -24.54 -15.00 -0.38
CA LYS A 85 -24.87 -13.99 -1.39
C LYS A 85 -23.74 -12.98 -1.59
N ASP A 86 -23.16 -12.49 -0.50
CA ASP A 86 -22.12 -11.47 -0.51
C ASP A 86 -20.76 -12.10 -0.85
N TYR A 87 -20.54 -13.36 -0.48
CA TYR A 87 -19.41 -14.15 -0.98
C TYR A 87 -19.43 -14.30 -2.50
N LYS A 88 -20.58 -14.58 -3.12
CA LYS A 88 -20.69 -14.70 -4.58
C LYS A 88 -20.41 -13.38 -5.27
N THR A 89 -20.96 -12.28 -4.75
CA THR A 89 -20.68 -10.93 -5.27
C THR A 89 -19.18 -10.62 -5.20
N TRP A 90 -18.54 -10.79 -4.04
CA TRP A 90 -17.10 -10.59 -3.88
C TRP A 90 -16.27 -11.51 -4.79
N ARG A 91 -16.64 -12.80 -4.89
CA ARG A 91 -15.96 -13.77 -5.73
C ARG A 91 -16.01 -13.36 -7.21
N ASP A 92 -17.18 -13.00 -7.70
CA ASP A 92 -17.36 -12.74 -9.13
C ASP A 92 -16.89 -11.34 -9.52
N HIS A 93 -17.09 -10.33 -8.66
CA HIS A 93 -16.71 -8.95 -8.93
C HIS A 93 -15.25 -8.63 -8.59
N ASP A 94 -14.71 -9.17 -7.49
CA ASP A 94 -13.38 -8.79 -7.00
C ASP A 94 -12.33 -9.88 -7.27
N VAL A 95 -12.64 -11.13 -6.91
CA VAL A 95 -11.70 -12.26 -7.05
C VAL A 95 -11.54 -12.70 -8.49
N LYS A 96 -12.60 -12.70 -9.29
CA LYS A 96 -12.55 -13.04 -10.72
C LYS A 96 -12.41 -11.82 -11.63
N ALA A 97 -12.21 -10.63 -11.06
CA ALA A 97 -11.96 -9.41 -11.82
C ALA A 97 -10.77 -9.61 -12.77
N THR A 98 -10.82 -9.01 -13.95
CA THR A 98 -9.70 -9.00 -14.89
C THR A 98 -8.44 -8.48 -14.18
N ASN A 99 -7.35 -9.25 -14.19
CA ASN A 99 -6.05 -8.94 -13.56
C ASN A 99 -6.00 -8.97 -12.01
N SER A 100 -6.90 -9.68 -11.34
CA SER A 100 -6.86 -9.92 -9.88
C SER A 100 -5.92 -11.10 -9.53
N LEU A 101 -6.43 -12.33 -9.44
CA LEU A 101 -5.67 -13.54 -9.12
C LEU A 101 -5.66 -14.53 -10.30
N PRO A 102 -4.53 -15.19 -10.60
CA PRO A 102 -4.46 -16.20 -11.64
C PRO A 102 -5.01 -17.56 -11.18
N GLY A 103 -5.43 -18.41 -12.12
CA GLY A 103 -5.70 -19.83 -11.87
C GLY A 103 -6.94 -20.12 -11.03
N ILE A 104 -7.91 -19.20 -10.99
CA ILE A 104 -9.17 -19.38 -10.26
C ILE A 104 -10.10 -20.30 -11.05
N VAL A 105 -10.33 -21.50 -10.54
CA VAL A 105 -11.19 -22.53 -11.15
C VAL A 105 -12.18 -23.05 -10.12
N ALA A 106 -13.43 -23.18 -10.55
CA ALA A 106 -14.45 -23.87 -9.78
C ALA A 106 -14.20 -25.38 -9.78
N GLU A 107 -14.81 -26.09 -8.83
CA GLU A 107 -14.77 -27.56 -8.83
C GLU A 107 -15.40 -28.11 -10.11
N GLY A 108 -14.75 -29.12 -10.69
CA GLY A 108 -15.22 -29.81 -11.88
C GLY A 108 -14.78 -31.27 -11.87
N GLU A 109 -15.17 -32.03 -12.88
CA GLU A 109 -14.77 -33.43 -12.98
C GLU A 109 -13.24 -33.53 -13.07
N HIS A 110 -12.60 -34.12 -12.05
CA HIS A 110 -11.15 -34.21 -11.87
C HIS A 110 -10.40 -32.88 -11.65
N VAL A 111 -11.10 -31.78 -11.37
CA VAL A 111 -10.50 -30.47 -11.07
C VAL A 111 -10.79 -30.09 -9.62
N LYS A 112 -9.75 -30.03 -8.79
CA LYS A 112 -9.86 -29.47 -7.43
C LYS A 112 -10.12 -27.97 -7.53
N SER A 113 -11.15 -27.50 -6.82
CA SER A 113 -11.44 -26.07 -6.71
C SER A 113 -10.25 -25.29 -6.17
N THR A 114 -9.95 -24.16 -6.79
CA THR A 114 -9.01 -23.15 -6.28
C THR A 114 -9.74 -21.89 -5.82
N LEU A 115 -11.07 -21.93 -5.74
CA LEU A 115 -11.87 -20.83 -5.21
C LEU A 115 -11.52 -20.57 -3.73
N PRO A 116 -11.45 -19.29 -3.31
CA PRO A 116 -11.29 -18.97 -1.90
C PRO A 116 -12.42 -19.59 -1.07
N THR A 117 -12.07 -20.18 0.06
CA THR A 117 -13.04 -20.76 0.99
C THR A 117 -13.27 -19.81 2.15
N VAL A 118 -14.54 -19.58 2.51
CA VAL A 118 -14.93 -18.74 3.64
C VAL A 118 -15.80 -19.58 4.57
N THR A 119 -15.32 -19.81 5.78
CA THR A 119 -16.03 -20.56 6.81
C THR A 119 -16.37 -19.66 7.98
N VAL A 120 -17.66 -19.51 8.28
CA VAL A 120 -18.13 -18.79 9.47
C VAL A 120 -18.59 -19.81 10.50
N ASN A 121 -17.86 -19.92 11.61
CA ASN A 121 -18.22 -20.83 12.70
C ASN A 121 -19.21 -20.13 13.64
N ALA A 122 -20.51 -20.36 13.45
CA ALA A 122 -21.52 -19.91 14.40
C ALA A 122 -21.49 -20.79 15.68
N PRO A 123 -21.51 -20.20 16.89
CA PRO A 123 -21.63 -21.00 18.11
C PRO A 123 -23.04 -21.61 18.22
N GLY A 124 -23.20 -22.85 17.74
CA GLY A 124 -24.43 -23.61 17.83
C GLY A 124 -24.24 -25.11 17.55
N ARG A 125 -24.27 -25.90 18.64
CA ARG A 125 -24.06 -27.37 18.76
C ARG A 125 -22.66 -27.87 18.36
N ARG A 126 -21.87 -28.21 19.39
CA ARG A 126 -20.77 -29.17 19.31
C ARG A 126 -21.29 -30.49 18.74
N THR A 127 -21.21 -30.68 17.43
CA THR A 127 -21.20 -32.02 16.87
C THR A 127 -19.85 -32.61 17.25
N ARG A 128 -19.90 -33.70 18.02
CA ARG A 128 -18.74 -34.47 18.47
C ARG A 128 -18.18 -35.21 17.25
N GLY A 129 -17.52 -34.48 16.35
CA GLY A 129 -16.84 -35.02 15.18
C GLY A 129 -15.45 -35.51 15.58
N HIS A 130 -15.25 -36.83 15.54
CA HIS A 130 -13.95 -37.46 15.74
C HIS A 130 -12.90 -36.88 14.79
N ARG A 131 -11.99 -36.05 15.31
CA ARG A 131 -10.76 -35.70 14.60
C ARG A 131 -9.68 -36.73 14.91
N ARG A 132 -9.58 -37.76 14.07
CA ARG A 132 -8.32 -38.49 13.86
C ARG A 132 -7.54 -37.73 12.78
N ASP A 133 -6.62 -36.88 13.19
CA ASP A 133 -5.52 -36.43 12.34
C ASP A 133 -4.21 -36.77 13.07
N ARG A 134 -3.65 -37.93 12.73
CA ARG A 134 -2.20 -38.12 12.77
C ARG A 134 -1.68 -37.63 11.42
N GLY A 135 -0.97 -36.51 11.44
CA GLY A 135 -0.32 -35.94 10.27
C GLY A 135 0.93 -35.20 10.73
N ASN A 136 1.93 -35.99 11.13
CA ASN A 136 3.20 -35.54 11.63
C ASN A 136 4.10 -35.13 10.46
N HIS A 137 4.15 -33.85 10.11
CA HIS A 137 5.16 -33.31 9.20
C HIS A 137 5.65 -31.94 9.71
N HIS A 138 6.48 -31.95 10.75
CA HIS A 138 7.46 -30.88 10.94
C HIS A 138 8.83 -31.39 10.55
N PHE A 139 9.22 -30.95 9.36
CA PHE A 139 10.53 -31.02 8.76
C PHE A 139 11.47 -30.13 9.60
N LEU A 140 12.16 -30.72 10.56
CA LEU A 140 13.29 -30.09 11.24
C LEU A 140 14.51 -30.26 10.32
N ALA A 141 14.95 -29.16 9.72
CA ALA A 141 16.20 -29.12 8.98
C ALA A 141 17.37 -29.30 9.96
N HIS A 142 17.98 -30.49 9.95
CA HIS A 142 19.34 -30.71 10.42
C HIS A 142 20.31 -30.05 9.43
N PRO A 143 21.28 -29.23 9.86
CA PRO A 143 22.45 -28.95 9.05
C PRO A 143 23.37 -30.17 9.09
N ALA A 144 23.47 -30.88 7.96
CA ALA A 144 24.49 -31.88 7.74
C ALA A 144 25.86 -31.19 7.69
N ASN A 145 26.74 -31.65 8.57
CA ASN A 145 28.12 -31.23 8.70
C ASN A 145 28.96 -32.19 7.86
N GLU A 146 29.40 -31.78 6.68
CA GLU A 146 30.36 -32.54 5.88
C GLU A 146 31.51 -31.67 5.36
N GLY A 147 32.73 -32.18 5.60
CA GLY A 147 33.75 -32.17 4.56
C GLY A 147 34.68 -30.95 4.52
N ARG A 148 35.59 -30.87 5.49
CA ARG A 148 36.85 -30.11 5.33
C ARG A 148 37.57 -30.58 4.06
N ARG A 149 37.78 -29.68 3.10
CA ARG A 149 38.89 -29.80 2.12
C ARG A 149 39.68 -28.49 2.10
N ARG A 150 40.96 -28.64 2.38
CA ARG A 150 41.95 -27.59 2.67
C ARG A 150 42.97 -27.59 1.54
N TRP A 151 43.01 -26.54 0.73
CA TRP A 151 44.08 -26.20 -0.25
C TRP A 151 43.95 -24.70 -0.52
N ALA A 152 44.94 -23.81 -0.48
CA ALA A 152 46.38 -23.82 -0.80
C ALA A 152 47.12 -22.85 0.18
N PRO A 153 48.41 -22.40 0.02
CA PRO A 153 49.37 -22.55 -1.09
C PRO A 153 50.82 -22.92 -0.65
N PRO A 154 51.77 -23.20 -1.58
CA PRO A 154 53.19 -23.16 -1.24
C PRO A 154 53.90 -21.88 -1.73
N ARG A 155 54.90 -21.51 -0.94
CA ARG A 155 55.80 -20.36 -1.06
C ARG A 155 56.88 -20.55 -2.13
N ARG A 156 57.45 -19.41 -2.54
CA ARG A 156 58.73 -19.26 -3.27
C ARG A 156 59.94 -19.63 -2.40
N HIS A 157 60.99 -20.19 -3.02
CA HIS A 157 62.43 -19.86 -2.90
C HIS A 157 63.18 -20.70 -3.98
N HIS A 158 63.86 -20.09 -4.95
CA HIS A 158 65.25 -19.61 -5.00
C HIS A 158 66.29 -20.69 -5.37
N THR A 159 66.92 -20.48 -6.55
CA THR A 159 68.25 -20.87 -7.05
C THR A 159 68.75 -22.31 -6.94
N ASP A 160 69.08 -22.90 -8.09
CA ASP A 160 70.43 -23.47 -8.32
C ASP A 160 70.78 -23.62 -9.82
N ARG A 161 72.04 -23.31 -10.13
CA ARG A 161 72.70 -23.39 -11.45
C ARG A 161 73.05 -24.83 -11.78
N LEU A 162 72.87 -25.27 -13.04
CA LEU A 162 73.73 -26.25 -13.70
C LEU A 162 73.73 -26.06 -15.25
N PRO A 163 74.77 -26.55 -15.96
CA PRO A 163 75.22 -25.98 -17.23
C PRO A 163 74.66 -26.67 -18.50
N GLU A 164 74.85 -25.97 -19.62
CA GLU A 164 74.36 -26.30 -20.97
C GLU A 164 74.72 -27.69 -21.49
N PRO A 165 73.85 -28.24 -22.36
CA PRO A 165 74.33 -28.85 -23.58
C PRO A 165 73.66 -28.27 -24.84
N VAL A 166 74.53 -28.06 -25.82
CA VAL A 166 74.30 -27.60 -27.19
C VAL A 166 73.15 -28.36 -27.88
N MET A 167 72.09 -27.64 -28.29
CA MET A 167 71.13 -28.13 -29.28
C MET A 167 70.94 -27.16 -30.45
N LYS A 168 71.05 -27.77 -31.63
CA LYS A 168 70.91 -27.26 -33.00
C LYS A 168 69.88 -26.15 -33.19
N ALA A 169 70.32 -25.09 -33.87
CA ALA A 169 69.48 -24.04 -34.42
C ALA A 169 68.38 -24.62 -35.33
N ARG A 170 67.13 -24.57 -34.87
CA ARG A 170 65.95 -24.74 -35.71
C ARG A 170 65.54 -23.35 -36.19
N SER A 171 65.60 -23.16 -37.50
CA SER A 171 65.30 -21.93 -38.22
C SER A 171 63.95 -21.33 -37.80
N LEU A 172 63.99 -20.14 -37.17
CA LEU A 172 62.85 -19.24 -37.06
C LEU A 172 62.58 -18.68 -38.46
N PHE A 173 61.62 -19.26 -39.17
CA PHE A 173 61.00 -18.54 -40.29
C PHE A 173 60.16 -17.42 -39.70
N PRO A 174 60.36 -16.15 -40.09
CA PRO A 174 59.44 -15.09 -39.72
C PRO A 174 58.08 -15.41 -40.35
N ASN A 175 57.08 -15.65 -39.53
CA ASN A 175 55.69 -15.64 -39.99
C ASN A 175 55.40 -14.20 -40.42
N TYR A 176 55.58 -13.91 -41.70
CA TYR A 176 54.99 -12.74 -42.34
C TYR A 176 53.47 -12.91 -42.25
N VAL A 177 52.87 -12.30 -41.25
CA VAL A 177 51.44 -12.04 -41.20
C VAL A 177 51.17 -11.07 -42.35
N LYS A 178 50.60 -11.57 -43.45
CA LYS A 178 50.11 -10.68 -44.51
C LYS A 178 48.93 -9.89 -43.93
N GLY A 179 49.01 -8.57 -44.00
CA GLY A 179 47.95 -7.66 -43.55
C GLY A 179 46.63 -7.93 -44.28
N PHE A 180 45.53 -7.66 -43.56
CA PHE A 180 44.16 -7.82 -44.04
C PHE A 180 43.91 -7.08 -45.35
N THR A 181 43.09 -7.66 -46.23
CA THR A 181 42.64 -6.97 -47.44
C THR A 181 41.68 -5.84 -47.08
N LEU A 182 41.65 -4.75 -47.86
CA LEU A 182 40.76 -3.60 -47.62
C LEU A 182 39.28 -4.04 -47.49
N VAL A 183 38.87 -5.02 -48.32
CA VAL A 183 37.53 -5.60 -48.30
C VAL A 183 37.25 -6.34 -46.98
N GLU A 184 38.19 -7.13 -46.45
CA GLU A 184 38.03 -7.79 -45.13
C GLU A 184 37.88 -6.77 -44.00
N VAL A 185 38.66 -5.69 -44.02
CA VAL A 185 38.56 -4.65 -42.99
C VAL A 185 37.21 -3.93 -43.07
N MET A 186 36.73 -3.62 -44.28
CA MET A 186 35.42 -2.99 -44.47
C MET A 186 34.28 -3.93 -44.04
N VAL A 187 34.35 -5.21 -44.38
CA VAL A 187 33.34 -6.20 -43.97
C VAL A 187 33.37 -6.41 -42.45
N ALA A 188 34.55 -6.52 -41.83
CA ALA A 188 34.68 -6.66 -40.38
C ALA A 188 34.15 -5.44 -39.62
N MET A 189 34.41 -4.22 -40.12
CA MET A 189 33.89 -2.99 -39.53
C MET A 189 32.36 -2.90 -39.65
N VAL A 190 31.80 -3.28 -40.80
CA VAL A 190 30.34 -3.30 -41.00
C VAL A 190 29.67 -4.33 -40.08
N ILE A 191 30.22 -5.54 -39.99
CA ILE A 191 29.71 -6.57 -39.06
C ILE A 191 29.84 -6.11 -37.61
N GLY A 192 30.95 -5.46 -37.24
CA GLY A 192 31.16 -4.89 -35.92
C GLY A 192 30.16 -3.78 -35.58
N MET A 193 29.87 -2.88 -36.52
CA MET A 193 28.85 -1.84 -36.33
C MET A 193 27.45 -2.43 -36.17
N ILE A 194 27.08 -3.41 -36.99
CA ILE A 194 25.80 -4.11 -36.87
C ILE A 194 25.71 -4.80 -35.50
N GLY A 195 26.79 -5.46 -35.06
CA GLY A 195 26.86 -6.10 -33.74
C GLY A 195 26.64 -5.11 -32.59
N ILE A 196 27.29 -3.94 -32.62
CA ILE A 196 27.11 -2.89 -31.61
C ILE A 196 25.69 -2.32 -31.63
N ILE A 197 25.08 -2.12 -32.81
CA ILE A 197 23.70 -1.65 -32.92
C ILE A 197 22.73 -2.66 -32.29
N ILE A 198 22.87 -3.93 -32.60
CA ILE A 198 22.02 -4.99 -32.04
C ILE A 198 22.22 -5.05 -30.51
N MET A 199 23.46 -4.99 -30.03
CA MET A 199 23.77 -4.93 -28.59
C MET A 199 23.11 -3.73 -27.91
N MET A 200 23.22 -2.54 -28.51
CA MET A 200 22.62 -1.32 -27.99
C MET A 200 21.09 -1.42 -27.96
N GLN A 201 20.45 -2.03 -28.97
CA GLN A 201 19.01 -2.25 -28.99
C GLN A 201 18.56 -3.23 -27.89
N VAL A 202 19.26 -4.36 -27.72
CA VAL A 202 18.97 -5.32 -26.64
C VAL A 202 19.16 -4.68 -25.27
N PHE A 203 20.23 -3.90 -25.10
CA PHE A 203 20.48 -3.18 -23.86
C PHE A 203 19.42 -2.11 -23.58
N ALA A 204 19.01 -1.34 -24.59
CA ALA A 204 17.99 -0.31 -24.45
C ALA A 204 16.61 -0.90 -24.10
N THR A 205 16.24 -2.02 -24.71
CA THR A 205 14.99 -2.72 -24.37
C THR A 205 15.04 -3.34 -22.98
N ALA A 206 16.18 -3.95 -22.60
CA ALA A 206 16.39 -4.49 -21.26
C ALA A 206 16.35 -3.40 -20.18
N GLU A 207 16.96 -2.25 -20.41
CA GLU A 207 16.96 -1.13 -19.47
C GLU A 207 15.57 -0.47 -19.38
N GLY A 208 14.85 -0.36 -20.49
CA GLY A 208 13.45 0.09 -20.50
C GLY A 208 12.54 -0.84 -19.69
N GLN A 209 12.65 -2.15 -19.90
CA GLN A 209 11.92 -3.15 -19.13
C GLN A 209 12.28 -3.12 -17.65
N LYS A 210 13.57 -3.00 -17.31
CA LYS A 210 14.03 -2.89 -15.93
C LYS A 210 13.42 -1.68 -15.22
N ARG A 211 13.37 -0.50 -15.86
CA ARG A 211 12.73 0.68 -15.27
C ARG A 211 11.23 0.49 -15.08
N ALA A 212 10.57 -0.16 -16.04
CA ALA A 212 9.13 -0.44 -15.94
C ALA A 212 8.80 -1.42 -14.80
N THR A 213 9.64 -2.46 -14.60
CA THR A 213 9.47 -3.42 -13.50
C THR A 213 9.76 -2.79 -12.15
N THR A 214 10.85 -2.02 -12.01
CA THR A 214 11.15 -1.31 -10.76
C THR A 214 10.07 -0.28 -10.43
N GLY A 215 9.62 0.51 -11.41
CA GLY A 215 8.55 1.50 -11.21
C GLY A 215 7.19 0.87 -10.88
N THR A 216 6.96 -0.40 -11.29
CA THR A 216 5.80 -1.17 -10.83
C THR A 216 5.96 -1.57 -9.37
N GLY A 217 7.15 -2.04 -8.96
CA GLY A 217 7.46 -2.31 -7.56
C GLY A 217 7.25 -1.09 -6.66
N ASP A 218 7.72 0.07 -7.08
CA ASP A 218 7.56 1.34 -6.35
C ASP A 218 6.09 1.74 -6.20
N ALA A 219 5.29 1.62 -7.28
CA ALA A 219 3.86 1.90 -7.23
C ALA A 219 3.12 0.92 -6.32
N GLN A 220 3.51 -0.36 -6.32
CA GLN A 220 2.92 -1.36 -5.41
C GLN A 220 3.23 -1.04 -3.94
N SER A 221 4.50 -0.77 -3.61
CA SER A 221 4.91 -0.43 -2.25
C SER A 221 4.26 0.87 -1.77
N SER A 222 4.32 1.92 -2.58
CA SER A 222 3.78 3.24 -2.21
C SER A 222 2.26 3.22 -2.05
N GLY A 223 1.54 2.52 -2.94
CA GLY A 223 0.10 2.36 -2.83
C GLY A 223 -0.33 1.51 -1.62
N ALA A 224 0.40 0.43 -1.33
CA ALA A 224 0.15 -0.39 -0.14
C ALA A 224 0.41 0.39 1.16
N MET A 225 1.50 1.17 1.24
CA MET A 225 1.79 2.05 2.38
C MET A 225 0.70 3.10 2.57
N ALA A 226 0.30 3.78 1.48
CA ALA A 226 -0.76 4.79 1.51
C ALA A 226 -2.08 4.23 2.05
N LEU A 227 -2.51 3.07 1.53
CA LEU A 227 -3.74 2.43 1.99
C LEU A 227 -3.64 1.95 3.44
N TYR A 228 -2.49 1.41 3.86
CA TYR A 228 -2.30 0.91 5.21
C TYR A 228 -2.36 2.04 6.25
N GLU A 229 -1.74 3.18 6.00
CA GLU A 229 -1.81 4.34 6.91
C GLU A 229 -3.23 4.87 7.06
N LEU A 230 -3.93 5.07 5.93
CA LEU A 230 -5.34 5.48 5.94
C LEU A 230 -6.20 4.46 6.69
N GLN A 231 -6.03 3.17 6.41
CA GLN A 231 -6.78 2.12 7.08
C GLN A 231 -6.51 2.09 8.58
N ARG A 232 -5.25 2.25 9.01
CA ARG A 232 -4.89 2.26 10.42
C ARG A 232 -5.58 3.41 11.15
N ASP A 233 -5.51 4.62 10.60
CA ASP A 233 -6.05 5.81 11.26
C ASP A 233 -7.59 5.81 11.20
N VAL A 234 -8.21 5.39 10.09
CA VAL A 234 -9.68 5.22 10.00
C VAL A 234 -10.19 4.19 11.02
N ARG A 235 -9.47 3.08 11.24
CA ARG A 235 -9.85 2.09 12.27
C ARG A 235 -9.80 2.66 13.69
N GLN A 236 -8.95 3.66 13.94
CA GLN A 236 -8.93 4.35 15.22
C GLN A 236 -9.97 5.46 15.30
N GLY A 237 -10.42 5.99 14.15
CA GLY A 237 -11.42 7.04 14.03
C GLY A 237 -12.61 6.81 14.97
N GLY A 238 -12.91 7.82 15.79
CA GLY A 238 -13.97 7.75 16.81
C GLY A 238 -13.56 7.22 18.17
N TYR A 239 -12.34 6.67 18.35
CA TYR A 239 -11.90 6.23 19.67
C TYR A 239 -11.90 7.38 20.67
N GLY A 240 -12.57 7.20 21.81
CA GLY A 240 -12.70 8.22 22.87
C GLY A 240 -13.63 9.40 22.55
N ILE A 241 -14.19 9.48 21.34
CA ILE A 241 -14.99 10.64 20.90
C ILE A 241 -16.33 10.27 20.26
N ASN A 242 -16.66 8.97 20.19
CA ASN A 242 -17.86 8.49 19.53
C ASN A 242 -19.05 8.44 20.49
N SER A 243 -19.54 9.62 20.86
CA SER A 243 -20.72 9.82 21.70
C SER A 243 -21.69 10.78 21.02
N MET A 244 -22.98 10.58 21.29
CA MET A 244 -24.07 11.40 20.74
C MET A 244 -23.95 12.87 21.15
N SER A 245 -23.30 13.14 22.29
CA SER A 245 -23.01 14.48 22.81
C SER A 245 -21.86 15.21 22.09
N LEU A 246 -20.99 14.48 21.38
CA LEU A 246 -19.81 15.06 20.71
C LEU A 246 -19.98 15.12 19.18
N LEU A 247 -20.60 14.10 18.61
CA LEU A 247 -20.76 13.98 17.16
C LEU A 247 -21.59 15.15 16.61
N SER A 248 -21.17 15.65 15.45
CA SER A 248 -21.75 16.81 14.78
C SER A 248 -21.50 18.17 15.45
N CYS A 249 -20.95 18.22 16.68
CA CYS A 249 -20.61 19.50 17.31
C CYS A 249 -19.36 20.13 16.70
N GLY A 250 -19.22 21.46 16.77
CA GLY A 250 -17.95 22.11 16.47
C GLY A 250 -16.93 21.90 17.58
N LEU A 251 -15.64 21.89 17.23
CA LEU A 251 -14.52 21.80 18.18
C LEU A 251 -13.55 22.97 17.99
N ALA A 252 -13.31 23.71 19.06
CA ALA A 252 -12.32 24.77 19.14
C ALA A 252 -10.99 24.19 19.64
N LEU A 253 -9.97 24.35 18.83
CA LEU A 253 -8.57 24.17 19.22
C LEU A 253 -8.01 25.54 19.56
N ASP A 254 -7.47 25.67 20.77
CA ASP A 254 -6.80 26.89 21.23
C ASP A 254 -5.39 26.57 21.71
N ALA A 255 -4.62 27.61 22.05
CA ALA A 255 -3.25 27.47 22.58
C ALA A 255 -3.18 26.36 23.65
N PRO A 256 -2.22 25.43 23.57
CA PRO A 256 -0.98 25.46 22.80
C PRO A 256 -1.14 25.04 21.32
N PHE A 257 -2.32 24.58 20.91
CA PHE A 257 -2.58 24.27 19.51
C PHE A 257 -2.76 25.53 18.67
N PRO A 258 -2.61 25.43 17.34
CA PRO A 258 -3.06 26.48 16.43
C PRO A 258 -4.53 26.83 16.73
N LYS A 259 -4.84 28.12 16.86
CA LYS A 259 -6.19 28.61 17.17
C LYS A 259 -7.12 28.37 15.98
N VAL A 260 -7.78 27.21 15.96
CA VAL A 260 -8.55 26.71 14.81
C VAL A 260 -9.91 26.21 15.27
N ASN A 261 -10.93 26.43 14.45
CA ASN A 261 -12.27 25.94 14.71
C ASN A 261 -12.62 24.88 13.67
N LEU A 262 -12.87 23.67 14.13
CA LEU A 262 -13.47 22.60 13.34
C LEU A 262 -14.99 22.78 13.42
N PRO A 263 -15.70 23.09 12.33
CA PRO A 263 -17.14 23.32 12.37
C PRO A 263 -17.95 22.09 12.77
N THR A 264 -17.42 20.90 12.53
CA THR A 264 -18.09 19.64 12.81
C THR A 264 -17.07 18.59 13.20
N LEU A 265 -17.36 17.87 14.29
CA LEU A 265 -16.57 16.76 14.80
C LEU A 265 -17.22 15.44 14.38
N GLY A 266 -16.41 14.57 13.80
CA GLY A 266 -16.80 13.23 13.39
C GLY A 266 -15.58 12.31 13.40
N PRO A 267 -15.81 10.98 13.45
CA PRO A 267 -14.72 10.00 13.49
C PRO A 267 -13.85 10.06 12.22
N ALA A 268 -14.49 10.25 11.07
CA ALA A 268 -13.82 10.47 9.80
C ALA A 268 -14.74 11.28 8.87
N ILE A 269 -14.29 12.42 8.36
CA ILE A 269 -15.05 13.34 7.51
C ILE A 269 -14.43 13.35 6.11
N ILE A 270 -15.22 12.96 5.11
CA ILE A 270 -14.92 13.07 3.68
C ILE A 270 -15.22 14.49 3.20
N ASN A 271 -14.28 15.07 2.46
CA ASN A 271 -14.41 16.37 1.79
C ASN A 271 -14.95 17.49 2.69
N PRO A 272 -14.37 17.72 3.90
CA PRO A 272 -14.78 18.83 4.74
C PRO A 272 -14.61 20.17 4.00
N ALA A 273 -15.67 20.97 3.92
CA ALA A 273 -15.71 22.19 3.12
C ALA A 273 -14.69 23.27 3.55
N TRP A 274 -14.25 23.23 4.81
CA TRP A 274 -13.24 24.13 5.37
C TRP A 274 -11.80 23.69 5.09
N LEU A 275 -11.60 22.49 4.54
CA LEU A 275 -10.27 22.00 4.21
C LEU A 275 -9.96 22.34 2.74
N PRO A 276 -8.77 22.90 2.43
CA PRO A 276 -8.38 23.18 1.06
C PRO A 276 -8.36 21.89 0.23
N ALA A 277 -9.02 21.93 -0.93
CA ALA A 277 -9.05 20.80 -1.85
C ALA A 277 -7.63 20.31 -2.21
N GLY A 278 -7.53 19.00 -2.50
CA GLY A 278 -6.33 18.39 -3.05
C GLY A 278 -6.21 18.60 -4.56
N ASP A 279 -5.48 17.70 -5.21
CA ASP A 279 -5.46 17.57 -6.66
C ASP A 279 -6.89 17.34 -7.19
N ALA A 280 -7.14 17.76 -8.43
CA ALA A 280 -8.47 17.66 -9.05
C ALA A 280 -9.01 16.23 -9.00
N ASN A 281 -10.31 16.09 -8.68
CA ASN A 281 -10.99 14.79 -8.55
C ASN A 281 -10.34 13.83 -7.53
N THR A 282 -9.75 14.38 -6.47
CA THR A 282 -9.30 13.62 -5.32
C THR A 282 -10.05 14.09 -4.09
N ASP A 283 -10.40 13.15 -3.22
CA ASP A 283 -11.06 13.43 -1.97
C ASP A 283 -10.03 13.82 -0.91
N THR A 284 -10.52 14.53 0.10
CA THR A 284 -9.80 14.81 1.33
C THR A 284 -10.48 14.10 2.50
N LEU A 285 -9.70 13.70 3.50
CA LEU A 285 -10.21 13.00 4.68
C LEU A 285 -9.73 13.72 5.94
N LEU A 286 -10.62 13.92 6.91
CA LEU A 286 -10.27 14.37 8.26
C LEU A 286 -10.60 13.26 9.24
N ILE A 287 -9.61 12.71 9.94
CA ILE A 287 -9.78 11.62 10.88
C ILE A 287 -9.49 12.12 12.28
N THR A 288 -10.40 11.82 13.21
CA THR A 288 -10.29 12.26 14.61
C THR A 288 -10.40 11.07 15.54
N PHE A 289 -9.47 10.96 16.49
CA PHE A 289 -9.53 9.98 17.56
C PHE A 289 -8.74 10.47 18.77
N GLY A 290 -9.23 10.16 19.97
CA GLY A 290 -8.50 10.33 21.22
C GLY A 290 -7.55 9.17 21.49
N ASN A 291 -6.99 9.14 22.69
CA ASN A 291 -6.19 8.04 23.22
C ASN A 291 -6.38 7.82 24.73
N SER A 292 -7.53 8.25 25.26
CA SER A 292 -7.85 8.08 26.68
C SER A 292 -8.18 6.63 27.03
N GLY A 293 -7.94 6.28 28.29
CA GLY A 293 -8.42 5.02 28.89
C GLY A 293 -9.80 5.14 29.56
N GLY A 294 -10.45 6.31 29.44
CA GLY A 294 -11.73 6.63 30.09
C GLY A 294 -12.95 6.11 29.33
N SER A 295 -14.14 6.36 29.87
CA SER A 295 -15.40 6.02 29.22
C SER A 295 -15.58 6.78 27.90
N PRO A 296 -15.92 6.11 26.78
CA PRO A 296 -16.24 6.80 25.51
C PRO A 296 -17.56 7.58 25.58
N GLU A 297 -18.40 7.35 26.59
CA GLU A 297 -19.66 8.06 26.82
C GLU A 297 -19.48 9.33 27.69
N GLY A 298 -18.25 9.60 28.14
CA GLY A 298 -17.96 10.70 29.06
C GLY A 298 -18.25 10.36 30.52
N ASP A 299 -17.92 11.28 31.40
CA ASP A 299 -18.17 11.23 32.85
C ASP A 299 -19.19 12.30 33.24
N ALA A 300 -20.16 11.95 34.09
CA ALA A 300 -21.19 12.88 34.51
C ALA A 300 -20.62 13.99 35.41
N ILE A 301 -20.91 15.23 35.06
CA ILE A 301 -20.59 16.41 35.86
C ILE A 301 -21.64 16.54 36.97
N ILE A 302 -21.21 16.38 38.22
CA ILE A 302 -22.06 16.39 39.43
C ILE A 302 -22.06 17.74 40.16
N GLY A 303 -21.35 18.73 39.62
CA GLY A 303 -21.28 20.09 40.15
C GLY A 303 -19.96 20.77 39.79
N GLY A 304 -19.64 21.87 40.46
CA GLY A 304 -18.40 22.62 40.24
C GLY A 304 -18.60 23.87 39.38
N SER A 305 -17.53 24.30 38.72
CA SER A 305 -17.49 25.49 37.85
C SER A 305 -16.93 25.15 36.48
N ASP A 306 -16.98 26.09 35.53
CA ASP A 306 -16.52 25.88 34.15
C ASP A 306 -15.04 25.48 34.00
N VAL A 307 -14.24 25.75 35.03
CA VAL A 307 -12.80 25.50 35.07
C VAL A 307 -12.43 24.42 36.09
N VAL A 308 -13.38 24.07 36.98
CA VAL A 308 -13.22 23.03 38.00
C VAL A 308 -14.50 22.19 38.06
N PRO A 309 -14.83 21.41 37.02
CA PRO A 309 -15.93 20.46 37.06
C PRO A 309 -15.68 19.38 38.13
N LYS A 310 -16.76 19.00 38.83
CA LYS A 310 -16.79 17.82 39.69
C LYS A 310 -17.37 16.66 38.91
N VAL A 311 -16.66 15.53 38.88
CA VAL A 311 -17.04 14.34 38.10
C VAL A 311 -17.29 13.13 39.00
N GLN A 312 -18.03 12.13 38.50
CA GLN A 312 -18.32 10.91 39.26
C GLN A 312 -17.12 9.99 39.36
N THR A 313 -16.33 9.87 38.29
CA THR A 313 -15.18 8.96 38.23
C THR A 313 -13.86 9.71 37.96
N PRO A 314 -13.36 10.50 38.93
CA PRO A 314 -12.17 11.36 38.75
C PRO A 314 -10.91 10.60 38.35
N LYS A 315 -10.82 9.30 38.67
CA LYS A 315 -9.70 8.43 38.28
C LYS A 315 -9.58 8.21 36.77
N ASN A 316 -10.59 8.57 35.99
CA ASN A 316 -10.55 8.53 34.53
C ASN A 316 -9.79 9.72 33.92
N PHE A 317 -9.37 10.69 34.75
CA PHE A 317 -8.67 11.89 34.32
C PHE A 317 -7.29 11.93 34.98
N ILE A 318 -6.28 12.26 34.20
CA ILE A 318 -4.91 12.43 34.66
C ILE A 318 -4.46 13.84 34.26
N LYS A 319 -3.54 14.42 35.03
CA LYS A 319 -2.87 15.66 34.63
C LYS A 319 -2.32 15.53 33.20
N ASP A 320 -2.43 16.61 32.43
CA ASP A 320 -2.05 16.75 31.02
C ASP A 320 -3.00 16.08 30.01
N ASP A 321 -4.06 15.40 30.45
CA ASP A 321 -5.12 14.93 29.56
C ASP A 321 -5.87 16.10 28.92
N TRP A 322 -6.31 15.90 27.68
CA TRP A 322 -7.22 16.80 26.99
C TRP A 322 -8.66 16.38 27.23
N VAL A 323 -9.51 17.34 27.58
CA VAL A 323 -10.92 17.11 27.89
C VAL A 323 -11.82 18.10 27.18
N VAL A 324 -13.06 17.67 26.95
CA VAL A 324 -14.13 18.48 26.38
C VAL A 324 -15.39 18.28 27.21
N GLY A 325 -16.03 19.35 27.64
CA GLY A 325 -17.38 19.30 28.18
C GLY A 325 -18.41 19.35 27.05
N ALA A 326 -19.43 18.51 27.12
CA ALA A 326 -20.57 18.56 26.22
C ALA A 326 -21.89 18.32 26.98
N PRO A 327 -23.03 18.81 26.47
CA PRO A 327 -24.34 18.52 27.07
C PRO A 327 -24.71 17.04 26.86
N ALA A 328 -25.69 16.52 27.59
CA ALA A 328 -26.37 15.32 27.11
C ALA A 328 -27.11 15.64 25.80
N ALA A 329 -27.06 14.71 24.85
CA ALA A 329 -27.76 14.84 23.58
C ALA A 329 -28.55 13.56 23.27
N ASP A 330 -29.75 13.73 22.72
CA ASP A 330 -30.58 12.64 22.21
C ASP A 330 -30.15 12.18 20.79
N GLY A 331 -29.18 12.90 20.20
CA GLY A 331 -28.53 12.62 18.92
C GLY A 331 -29.36 12.85 17.66
N ASN A 332 -30.60 13.34 17.79
CA ASN A 332 -31.51 13.56 16.67
C ASN A 332 -31.33 14.94 16.02
N ALA A 333 -30.96 15.95 16.81
CA ALA A 333 -30.68 17.29 16.31
C ALA A 333 -29.20 17.44 15.88
N ALA A 334 -28.97 18.32 14.90
CA ALA A 334 -27.62 18.77 14.61
C ALA A 334 -27.07 19.57 15.79
N CYS A 335 -25.85 19.28 16.21
CA CYS A 335 -25.23 20.02 17.31
C CYS A 335 -24.73 21.37 16.80
N THR A 336 -25.26 22.46 17.36
CA THR A 336 -24.86 23.84 17.03
C THR A 336 -23.80 24.39 17.97
N LEU A 337 -23.41 23.61 18.99
CA LEU A 337 -22.44 24.02 19.98
C LEU A 337 -21.02 23.95 19.42
N LYS A 338 -20.21 24.89 19.90
CA LYS A 338 -18.77 24.91 19.70
C LYS A 338 -18.10 24.52 21.01
N LEU A 339 -17.68 23.27 21.07
CA LEU A 339 -17.01 22.70 22.24
C LEU A 339 -15.57 23.19 22.28
N THR A 340 -15.01 23.37 23.49
CA THR A 340 -13.63 23.87 23.65
C THR A 340 -12.76 22.80 24.27
N LEU A 341 -11.64 22.50 23.62
CA LEU A 341 -10.65 21.55 24.13
C LEU A 341 -9.83 22.22 25.24
N ALA A 342 -9.83 21.64 26.43
CA ALA A 342 -9.06 22.12 27.58
C ALA A 342 -8.13 21.04 28.13
N GLN A 343 -7.08 21.48 28.82
CA GLN A 343 -6.11 20.57 29.41
C GLN A 343 -6.35 20.44 30.91
N VAL A 344 -6.32 19.21 31.42
CA VAL A 344 -6.33 18.92 32.86
C VAL A 344 -5.02 19.36 33.49
N THR A 345 -5.10 20.22 34.50
CA THR A 345 -3.95 20.77 35.23
C THR A 345 -3.76 20.11 36.59
N ASP A 346 -4.85 19.70 37.22
CA ASP A 346 -4.87 18.98 38.50
C ASP A 346 -6.14 18.14 38.66
N VAL A 347 -6.05 17.05 39.44
CA VAL A 347 -7.20 16.22 39.82
C VAL A 347 -7.14 15.97 41.32
N THR A 348 -8.07 16.56 42.07
CA THR A 348 -8.12 16.46 43.53
C THR A 348 -9.52 16.03 43.98
N GLY A 349 -9.63 14.87 44.62
CA GLY A 349 -10.93 14.32 45.02
C GLY A 349 -11.80 14.07 43.79
N SER A 350 -12.96 14.73 43.70
CA SER A 350 -13.84 14.71 42.52
C SER A 350 -13.63 15.89 41.57
N GLU A 351 -12.77 16.84 41.92
CA GLU A 351 -12.52 18.06 41.14
C GLU A 351 -11.45 17.80 40.07
N VAL A 352 -11.80 18.08 38.81
CA VAL A 352 -10.87 18.07 37.68
C VAL A 352 -10.64 19.53 37.28
N THR A 353 -9.47 20.07 37.60
CA THR A 353 -9.13 21.46 37.27
C THR A 353 -8.57 21.54 35.86
N VAL A 354 -9.18 22.36 35.00
CA VAL A 354 -8.76 22.56 33.61
C VAL A 354 -8.17 23.94 33.38
N ASN A 355 -7.39 24.11 32.31
CA ASN A 355 -6.70 25.38 32.03
C ASN A 355 -7.59 26.49 31.43
N ARG A 356 -8.84 26.18 31.08
CA ARG A 356 -9.84 27.13 30.52
C ARG A 356 -11.23 26.55 30.64
N ALA A 357 -12.25 27.39 30.43
CA ALA A 357 -13.63 26.94 30.36
C ALA A 357 -13.81 25.91 29.23
N SER A 358 -14.12 24.66 29.60
CA SER A 358 -14.49 23.59 28.66
C SER A 358 -15.88 23.02 28.90
N VAL A 359 -16.57 23.43 29.97
CA VAL A 359 -17.82 22.81 30.42
C VAL A 359 -18.99 23.79 30.52
N ALA A 360 -18.92 24.96 29.87
CA ALA A 360 -20.02 25.91 29.86
C ALA A 360 -21.29 25.24 29.27
N ALA A 361 -22.30 25.03 30.12
CA ALA A 361 -23.52 24.25 29.81
C ALA A 361 -23.28 22.76 29.47
N ALA A 362 -22.18 22.16 29.95
CA ALA A 362 -21.92 20.74 29.80
C ALA A 362 -22.47 19.92 30.97
N GLU A 363 -22.90 18.70 30.66
CA GLU A 363 -23.37 17.71 31.64
C GLU A 363 -22.42 16.50 31.71
N LEU A 364 -21.61 16.32 30.66
CA LEU A 364 -20.64 15.25 30.53
C LEU A 364 -19.26 15.83 30.25
N LEU A 365 -18.23 15.28 30.89
CA LEU A 365 -16.83 15.55 30.63
C LEU A 365 -16.20 14.37 29.89
N PHE A 366 -15.72 14.61 28.68
CA PHE A 366 -15.09 13.61 27.84
C PHE A 366 -13.58 13.73 27.93
N ASN A 367 -12.90 12.59 28.16
CA ASN A 367 -11.45 12.52 28.12
C ASN A 367 -10.98 12.09 26.72
N PHE A 368 -10.21 12.96 26.06
CA PHE A 368 -9.59 12.71 24.76
C PHE A 368 -8.17 12.13 24.90
N GLY A 369 -7.62 12.10 26.11
CA GLY A 369 -6.32 11.56 26.48
C GLY A 369 -5.20 12.58 26.33
N PRO A 370 -3.94 12.19 26.61
CA PRO A 370 -2.82 13.13 26.63
C PRO A 370 -2.36 13.56 25.23
N THR A 371 -2.64 12.75 24.20
CA THR A 371 -2.25 13.03 22.82
C THR A 371 -3.37 12.62 21.85
N PRO A 372 -4.49 13.37 21.81
CA PRO A 372 -5.49 13.17 20.78
C PRO A 372 -4.87 13.35 19.40
N THR A 373 -5.53 12.89 18.35
CA THR A 373 -5.06 13.00 16.98
C THR A 373 -6.18 13.52 16.09
N ILE A 374 -5.88 14.57 15.33
CA ILE A 374 -6.78 15.16 14.34
C ILE A 374 -5.97 15.35 13.06
N ARG A 375 -6.10 14.42 12.11
CA ARG A 375 -5.28 14.39 10.89
C ARG A 375 -6.11 14.61 9.64
N ALA A 376 -5.66 15.54 8.82
CA ALA A 376 -6.18 15.76 7.48
C ALA A 376 -5.29 15.07 6.44
N TYR A 377 -5.91 14.41 5.47
CA TYR A 377 -5.26 13.76 4.34
C TYR A 377 -5.75 14.38 3.03
N ALA A 378 -4.83 14.60 2.11
CA ALA A 378 -5.13 15.08 0.77
C ALA A 378 -4.08 14.57 -0.21
N ILE A 379 -4.49 14.34 -1.47
CA ILE A 379 -3.53 14.17 -2.56
C ILE A 379 -3.07 15.56 -3.00
N ARG A 380 -1.77 15.79 -3.02
CA ARG A 380 -1.18 17.06 -3.46
C ARG A 380 0.05 16.77 -4.32
N LEU A 381 0.04 17.29 -5.55
CA LEU A 381 1.14 17.13 -6.51
C LEU A 381 1.46 15.65 -6.77
N GLY A 382 0.44 14.79 -6.81
CA GLY A 382 0.59 13.35 -7.01
C GLY A 382 1.22 12.59 -5.84
N ASN A 383 1.14 13.13 -4.61
CA ASN A 383 1.55 12.46 -3.39
C ASN A 383 0.42 12.46 -2.37
N LEU A 384 0.29 11.39 -1.57
CA LEU A 384 -0.56 11.40 -0.39
C LEU A 384 0.15 12.20 0.70
N THR A 385 -0.50 13.26 1.17
CA THR A 385 0.02 14.16 2.20
C THR A 385 -0.86 14.14 3.44
N VAL A 386 -0.25 14.36 4.60
CA VAL A 386 -0.93 14.46 5.89
C VAL A 386 -0.59 15.79 6.56
N CYS A 387 -1.59 16.38 7.22
CA CYS A 387 -1.43 17.55 8.09
C CYS A 387 -2.09 17.26 9.45
N ASP A 388 -1.37 17.55 10.53
CA ASP A 388 -1.85 17.37 11.90
C ASP A 388 -2.37 18.71 12.48
N TYR A 389 -3.66 18.76 12.81
CA TYR A 389 -4.31 19.97 13.33
C TYR A 389 -3.80 20.40 14.71
N LEU A 390 -3.16 19.50 15.46
CA LEU A 390 -2.56 19.85 16.75
C LEU A 390 -1.21 20.56 16.58
N LEU A 391 -0.60 20.48 15.40
CA LEU A 391 0.67 21.15 15.09
C LEU A 391 0.48 22.34 14.16
N ASN A 392 -0.43 22.25 13.19
CA ASN A 392 -0.62 23.26 12.16
C ASN A 392 -2.11 23.50 11.86
N ASP A 393 -2.45 24.72 11.44
CA ASP A 393 -3.77 24.96 10.86
C ASP A 393 -3.82 24.45 9.41
N CYS A 394 -4.43 23.28 9.24
CA CYS A 394 -4.58 22.62 7.94
C CYS A 394 -5.67 23.26 7.06
N SER A 395 -6.52 24.15 7.61
CA SER A 395 -7.61 24.80 6.88
C SER A 395 -7.16 25.99 6.01
N ILE A 396 -5.96 26.51 6.26
CA ILE A 396 -5.42 27.66 5.53
C ILE A 396 -4.99 27.25 4.12
N ALA A 397 -5.66 27.78 3.10
CA ALA A 397 -5.35 27.49 1.70
C ALA A 397 -3.91 27.82 1.30
N GLY A 398 -3.33 28.90 1.85
CA GLY A 398 -1.92 29.27 1.62
C GLY A 398 -0.91 28.22 2.12
N ASN A 399 -1.31 27.36 3.06
CA ASN A 399 -0.45 26.29 3.59
C ASN A 399 -0.49 25.02 2.73
N ALA A 400 -1.43 24.88 1.80
CA ALA A 400 -1.64 23.65 1.02
C ALA A 400 -0.38 23.17 0.27
N GLY A 401 0.48 24.09 -0.19
CA GLY A 401 1.76 23.76 -0.85
C GLY A 401 2.96 23.62 0.08
N ASN A 402 2.81 23.87 1.39
CA ASN A 402 3.90 23.87 2.34
C ASN A 402 4.20 22.44 2.83
N GLN A 403 5.36 21.90 2.43
CA GLN A 403 5.77 20.53 2.74
C GLN A 403 6.14 20.29 4.22
N ALA A 404 6.32 21.36 5.01
CA ALA A 404 6.51 21.24 6.46
C ALA A 404 5.16 21.08 7.21
N ILE A 405 4.05 21.47 6.58
CA ILE A 405 2.69 21.38 7.13
C ILE A 405 1.97 20.17 6.55
N TRP A 406 1.98 20.06 5.22
CA TRP A 406 1.44 18.92 4.46
C TRP A 406 2.59 17.99 4.07
N VAL A 407 2.92 17.07 4.97
CA VAL A 407 4.05 16.16 4.82
C VAL A 407 3.63 15.00 3.91
N ALA A 408 4.46 14.70 2.89
CA ALA A 408 4.22 13.55 2.01
C ALA A 408 4.55 12.23 2.73
N ILE A 409 3.58 11.32 2.77
CA ILE A 409 3.70 9.99 3.40
C ILE A 409 3.79 8.86 2.37
N ALA A 410 3.26 9.09 1.16
CA ALA A 410 3.43 8.18 0.04
C ALA A 410 3.52 8.95 -1.28
N SER A 411 4.45 8.51 -2.13
CA SER A 411 4.71 9.15 -3.43
C SER A 411 3.95 8.47 -4.57
N ASN A 412 3.72 9.21 -5.65
CA ASN A 412 3.03 8.73 -6.85
C ASN A 412 1.61 8.20 -6.60
N ILE A 413 0.93 8.79 -5.62
CA ILE A 413 -0.48 8.56 -5.36
C ILE A 413 -1.26 9.66 -6.06
N VAL A 414 -2.02 9.30 -7.09
CA VAL A 414 -2.64 10.27 -8.01
C VAL A 414 -4.13 10.45 -7.78
N SER A 415 -4.75 9.58 -6.99
CA SER A 415 -6.16 9.73 -6.61
C SER A 415 -6.43 9.05 -5.28
N LEU A 416 -7.30 9.68 -4.50
CA LEU A 416 -7.93 9.15 -3.29
C LEU A 416 -9.43 9.34 -3.47
N ARG A 417 -10.20 8.27 -3.32
CA ARG A 417 -11.66 8.31 -3.29
C ARG A 417 -12.17 7.63 -2.02
N ALA A 418 -13.22 8.16 -1.42
CA ALA A 418 -13.82 7.58 -0.22
C ALA A 418 -15.33 7.76 -0.21
N GLN A 419 -16.03 6.80 0.40
CA GLN A 419 -17.47 6.81 0.63
C GLN A 419 -17.84 6.22 1.98
N TYR A 420 -18.86 6.78 2.63
CA TYR A 420 -19.47 6.25 3.85
C TYR A 420 -20.34 5.04 3.55
N GLY A 421 -20.30 4.04 4.41
CA GLY A 421 -21.19 2.89 4.39
C GLY A 421 -22.28 3.02 5.44
N HIS A 422 -23.52 3.13 4.98
CA HIS A 422 -24.72 3.16 5.83
C HIS A 422 -25.39 1.77 5.75
N GLY A 423 -24.91 0.83 6.58
CA GLY A 423 -25.31 -0.58 6.50
C GLY A 423 -24.68 -1.31 5.32
N ALA A 424 -25.28 -2.44 4.90
CA ALA A 424 -24.62 -3.39 3.99
C ALA A 424 -24.40 -2.88 2.55
N ASN A 425 -25.31 -2.07 2.00
CA ASN A 425 -25.34 -1.77 0.55
C ASN A 425 -25.54 -0.28 0.19
N THR A 426 -25.66 0.62 1.17
CA THR A 426 -25.85 2.05 0.89
C THR A 426 -24.54 2.77 1.08
N TRP A 427 -24.08 3.45 0.02
CA TRP A 427 -22.79 4.12 0.00
C TRP A 427 -22.85 5.49 -0.68
N ASP A 428 -22.32 6.52 -0.03
CA ASP A 428 -22.30 7.90 -0.53
C ASP A 428 -21.12 8.72 0.02
N GLN A 429 -21.00 9.99 -0.39
CA GLN A 429 -20.00 10.93 0.13
C GLN A 429 -20.61 12.00 1.04
N ILE A 430 -21.86 11.81 1.48
CA ILE A 430 -22.60 12.83 2.20
C ILE A 430 -22.30 12.68 3.68
N ALA A 431 -21.62 13.67 4.26
CA ALA A 431 -21.32 13.67 5.68
C ALA A 431 -22.61 13.74 6.51
N PRO A 432 -22.80 12.85 7.50
CA PRO A 432 -23.93 12.94 8.41
C PRO A 432 -23.95 14.28 9.17
N THR A 433 -25.14 14.86 9.32
CA THR A 433 -25.36 16.14 10.02
C THR A 433 -25.87 15.97 11.45
N THR A 434 -26.23 14.74 11.84
CA THR A 434 -26.72 14.40 13.19
C THR A 434 -25.85 13.32 13.80
N ALA A 435 -25.81 13.25 15.13
CA ALA A 435 -25.06 12.21 15.82
C ALA A 435 -25.61 10.81 15.51
N CYS A 436 -26.93 10.67 15.38
CA CYS A 436 -27.54 9.41 14.95
C CYS A 436 -27.18 9.01 13.52
N GLY A 437 -27.01 9.97 12.61
CA GLY A 437 -26.48 9.70 11.28
C GLY A 437 -25.06 9.12 11.35
N TRP A 438 -24.19 9.74 12.15
CA TRP A 438 -22.83 9.24 12.40
C TRP A 438 -22.80 7.85 13.05
N ALA A 439 -23.69 7.58 14.01
CA ALA A 439 -23.83 6.28 14.64
C ALA A 439 -24.24 5.17 13.65
N ARG A 440 -25.03 5.50 12.63
CA ARG A 440 -25.46 4.59 11.55
C ARG A 440 -24.41 4.39 10.46
N THR A 441 -23.39 5.25 10.39
CA THR A 441 -22.27 5.11 9.46
C THR A 441 -21.26 4.08 9.97
N ALA A 442 -21.34 2.84 9.47
CA ALA A 442 -20.59 1.71 9.99
C ALA A 442 -19.14 1.62 9.45
N ALA A 443 -18.86 2.22 8.29
CA ALA A 443 -17.56 2.08 7.63
C ALA A 443 -17.26 3.19 6.64
N LEU A 444 -16.00 3.22 6.20
CA LEU A 444 -15.53 3.92 5.02
C LEU A 444 -15.02 2.90 4.00
N ARG A 445 -15.48 3.00 2.75
CA ARG A 445 -14.79 2.37 1.63
C ARG A 445 -13.88 3.38 0.98
N ILE A 446 -12.64 2.99 0.73
CA ILE A 446 -11.58 3.88 0.25
C ILE A 446 -10.89 3.23 -0.94
N ALA A 447 -10.59 4.01 -1.97
CA ALA A 447 -9.76 3.65 -3.10
C ALA A 447 -8.60 4.63 -3.25
N VAL A 448 -7.40 4.10 -3.44
CA VAL A 448 -6.16 4.83 -3.68
C VAL A 448 -5.54 4.36 -4.99
N VAL A 449 -5.12 5.30 -5.83
CA VAL A 449 -4.51 4.99 -7.13
C VAL A 449 -3.03 5.32 -7.09
N ALA A 450 -2.20 4.28 -7.17
CA ALA A 450 -0.77 4.42 -7.35
C ALA A 450 -0.42 4.42 -8.84
N ARG A 451 0.48 5.31 -9.24
CA ARG A 451 0.98 5.44 -10.62
C ARG A 451 2.42 4.97 -10.70
N ASN A 452 2.75 4.20 -11.74
CA ASN A 452 4.15 3.89 -12.07
C ASN A 452 4.93 5.18 -12.38
N THR A 453 6.17 5.29 -11.89
CA THR A 453 7.03 6.44 -12.15
C THR A 453 7.45 6.57 -13.62
N GLN A 454 7.47 5.46 -14.35
CA GLN A 454 7.89 5.42 -15.76
C GLN A 454 6.75 5.76 -16.72
N VAL A 455 7.07 6.61 -17.69
CA VAL A 455 6.22 6.95 -18.83
C VAL A 455 6.46 5.96 -19.96
N GLU A 456 5.39 5.38 -20.49
CA GLU A 456 5.45 4.53 -21.67
C GLU A 456 5.33 5.37 -22.95
N GLN A 457 5.98 4.94 -24.03
CA GLN A 457 6.00 5.69 -25.30
C GLN A 457 4.64 5.70 -26.04
N GLY A 458 3.66 4.90 -25.59
CA GLY A 458 2.31 4.85 -26.16
C GLY A 458 1.22 4.86 -25.09
N GLU A 459 -0.03 5.00 -25.53
CA GLU A 459 -1.19 4.86 -24.66
C GLU A 459 -1.36 3.39 -24.26
N ILE A 460 -1.00 3.07 -23.02
CA ILE A 460 -1.14 1.73 -22.44
C ILE A 460 -2.39 1.60 -21.57
N THR A 461 -2.93 2.72 -21.09
CA THR A 461 -4.14 2.78 -20.27
C THR A 461 -5.23 3.43 -21.12
N ALA A 462 -6.14 2.61 -21.63
CA ALA A 462 -7.19 3.06 -22.55
C ALA A 462 -8.32 3.85 -21.84
N ALA A 463 -8.62 3.49 -20.60
CA ALA A 463 -9.65 4.12 -19.77
C ALA A 463 -9.14 4.31 -18.33
N ALA A 464 -9.71 5.27 -17.60
CA ALA A 464 -9.37 5.45 -16.19
C ALA A 464 -9.72 4.16 -15.41
N PRO A 465 -8.88 3.73 -14.45
CA PRO A 465 -9.18 2.57 -13.62
C PRO A 465 -10.52 2.75 -12.89
N THR A 466 -11.24 1.65 -12.66
CA THR A 466 -12.47 1.65 -11.88
C THR A 466 -12.24 1.02 -10.51
N TRP A 467 -13.14 1.35 -9.59
CA TRP A 467 -13.30 0.80 -8.24
C TRP A 467 -14.80 0.63 -7.94
N GLU A 468 -15.14 -0.03 -6.84
CA GLU A 468 -16.55 -0.35 -6.51
C GLU A 468 -17.47 0.89 -6.42
N GLY A 469 -16.92 2.04 -6.00
CA GLY A 469 -17.65 3.31 -5.89
C GLY A 469 -17.72 4.15 -7.16
N SER A 470 -17.23 3.64 -8.31
CA SER A 470 -17.08 4.46 -9.53
C SER A 470 -18.38 5.03 -10.09
N ALA A 471 -19.52 4.43 -9.78
CA ALA A 471 -20.82 4.91 -10.24
C ALA A 471 -21.17 6.31 -9.71
N THR A 472 -20.72 6.64 -8.50
CA THR A 472 -21.05 7.90 -7.82
C THR A 472 -19.82 8.73 -7.45
N ALA A 473 -18.62 8.12 -7.41
CA ALA A 473 -17.35 8.79 -7.17
C ALA A 473 -16.25 8.22 -8.10
N PRO A 474 -16.29 8.49 -9.42
CA PRO A 474 -15.37 7.91 -10.40
C PRO A 474 -13.92 8.37 -10.18
N LEU A 475 -12.96 7.54 -10.58
CA LEU A 475 -11.55 7.92 -10.65
C LEU A 475 -11.31 8.70 -11.94
N GLU A 476 -10.93 9.97 -11.83
CA GLU A 476 -10.73 10.86 -12.97
C GLU A 476 -9.27 11.34 -13.00
N LEU A 477 -8.46 10.69 -13.84
CA LEU A 477 -7.01 10.94 -13.94
C LEU A 477 -6.66 11.99 -14.99
N LYS A 478 -7.57 12.28 -15.93
CA LYS A 478 -7.34 13.19 -17.06
C LYS A 478 -7.05 14.62 -16.63
N ASP A 479 -7.69 15.06 -15.54
CA ASP A 479 -7.61 16.43 -15.05
C ASP A 479 -6.28 16.71 -14.32
N THR A 480 -5.50 15.67 -14.01
CA THR A 480 -4.18 15.79 -13.38
C THR A 480 -3.03 15.86 -14.39
N ARG A 481 -3.18 15.28 -15.59
CA ARG A 481 -2.11 15.22 -16.61
C ARG A 481 -2.61 14.86 -17.99
N ALA A 482 -2.17 15.59 -19.02
CA ALA A 482 -2.54 15.32 -20.41
C ALA A 482 -2.09 13.92 -20.91
N ASN A 483 -0.94 13.43 -20.46
CA ASN A 483 -0.38 12.13 -20.83
C ASN A 483 -0.74 11.00 -19.85
N TRP A 484 -1.86 11.11 -19.12
CA TRP A 484 -2.25 10.12 -18.11
C TRP A 484 -2.34 8.69 -18.68
N LYS A 485 -2.71 8.53 -19.96
CA LYS A 485 -2.81 7.22 -20.63
C LYS A 485 -1.47 6.50 -20.86
N ASN A 486 -0.35 7.21 -20.73
CA ASN A 486 0.99 6.67 -20.92
C ASN A 486 1.57 6.02 -19.65
N TYR A 487 0.80 5.92 -18.57
CA TYR A 487 1.26 5.34 -17.31
C TYR A 487 0.48 4.08 -16.96
N ARG A 488 1.13 3.19 -16.21
CA ARG A 488 0.48 2.06 -15.54
C ARG A 488 -0.05 2.53 -14.18
N TYR A 489 -1.25 2.09 -13.84
CA TYR A 489 -1.88 2.38 -12.56
C TYR A 489 -2.21 1.09 -11.82
N LYS A 490 -2.22 1.19 -10.49
CA LYS A 490 -2.77 0.16 -9.62
C LYS A 490 -3.75 0.81 -8.66
N VAL A 491 -4.96 0.28 -8.64
CA VAL A 491 -5.99 0.62 -7.65
C VAL A 491 -5.84 -0.28 -6.45
N PHE A 492 -5.81 0.35 -5.28
CA PHE A 492 -5.87 -0.28 -3.96
C PHE A 492 -7.18 0.14 -3.34
N GLU A 493 -8.06 -0.81 -3.03
CA GLU A 493 -9.35 -0.50 -2.41
C GLU A 493 -9.60 -1.40 -1.20
N THR A 494 -10.31 -0.86 -0.21
CA THR A 494 -10.69 -1.60 1.00
C THR A 494 -11.91 -0.99 1.66
N VAL A 495 -12.53 -1.77 2.54
CA VAL A 495 -13.61 -1.33 3.42
C VAL A 495 -13.09 -1.36 4.85
N VAL A 496 -13.10 -0.20 5.49
CA VAL A 496 -12.58 0.01 6.84
C VAL A 496 -13.74 0.30 7.79
N PRO A 497 -14.02 -0.56 8.78
CA PRO A 497 -15.03 -0.25 9.78
C PRO A 497 -14.57 0.94 10.62
N ILE A 498 -15.49 1.86 10.87
CA ILE A 498 -15.30 2.93 11.85
C ILE A 498 -15.69 2.37 13.22
N ARG A 499 -14.97 2.76 14.28
CA ARG A 499 -15.35 2.36 15.64
C ARG A 499 -16.65 3.06 16.02
N ASN A 500 -17.78 2.36 15.87
CA ASN A 500 -19.08 2.76 16.41
C ASN A 500 -19.49 1.90 17.60
N LEU A 501 -20.11 2.53 18.61
CA LEU A 501 -20.67 1.81 19.76
C LEU A 501 -21.92 1.02 19.28
N PRO A 502 -21.94 -0.32 19.42
CA PRO A 502 -22.99 -1.16 18.84
C PRO A 502 -24.42 -0.85 19.33
N TRP A 503 -24.57 -0.24 20.52
CA TRP A 503 -25.87 0.14 21.07
C TRP A 503 -26.41 1.48 20.53
N MET A 504 -25.57 2.34 19.95
CA MET A 504 -26.04 3.58 19.27
C MET A 504 -26.81 3.28 17.98
N ALA A 505 -26.77 2.02 17.49
CA ALA A 505 -27.61 1.56 16.39
C ALA A 505 -29.12 1.64 16.70
N LYS A 506 -29.52 1.85 17.96
CA LYS A 506 -30.91 2.06 18.41
C LYS A 506 -31.36 3.52 18.44
N CYS A 507 -30.65 4.43 17.78
CA CYS A 507 -31.19 5.75 17.47
C CYS A 507 -32.61 5.63 16.91
N PRO A 508 -33.60 6.38 17.45
CA PRO A 508 -35.01 6.26 17.09
C PRO A 508 -35.30 6.48 15.60
#